data_AF-A0A519TBK1-F1
#
_entry.id   AF-A0A519TBK1-F1
#
_cell.length_a   1.000
_cell.length_b   1.000
_cell.length_c   1.000
_cell.angle_alpha   90.00
_cell.angle_beta   90.00
_cell.angle_gamma   90.00
#
_symmetry.space_group_name_H-M   'P 1'
#
loop_
_entity.id
_entity.type
_entity.pdbx_description
1 polymer ?
#
loop_
_entity_poly.entity_id
_entity_poly.type
_entity_poly.pdbx_seq_one_letter_code
_entity_poly.pdbx_strand_id
1 'polypeptide(L)'
;MRILSKIPVRFSALALLPLLSLLATSCAPSAYNSRGGLGFFGVLYLIMAIYAVISLLKQDWSLGKKLLWGAIIWFFPIGGSIIYLLFSGRNG
;
A
#
# COMPACT_ATOMS: atom_id res chain seq x y z
N MET A 1 29.34 -19.33 -21.36
CA MET A 1 28.74 -18.26 -22.19
C MET A 1 27.27 -18.58 -22.44
N ARG A 2 26.39 -17.62 -22.08
CA ARG A 2 25.12 -17.25 -22.75
C ARG A 2 24.02 -18.31 -22.94
N ILE A 3 23.12 -18.50 -21.97
CA ILE A 3 21.77 -19.06 -22.26
C ILE A 3 20.61 -18.30 -21.55
N LEU A 4 20.84 -17.10 -20.98
CA LEU A 4 19.75 -16.30 -20.39
C LEU A 4 19.59 -14.90 -21.04
N SER A 5 19.88 -14.77 -22.34
CA SER A 5 20.03 -13.44 -22.95
C SER A 5 18.78 -12.87 -23.62
N LYS A 6 17.64 -13.56 -23.73
CA LYS A 6 16.49 -13.01 -24.48
C LYS A 6 15.14 -13.41 -23.89
N ILE A 7 14.80 -12.85 -22.73
CA ILE A 7 13.39 -12.64 -22.40
C ILE A 7 13.02 -11.32 -23.07
N PRO A 8 12.29 -11.30 -24.20
CA PRO A 8 11.78 -10.06 -24.73
C PRO A 8 10.71 -9.58 -23.75
N VAL A 9 11.11 -8.74 -22.81
CA VAL A 9 10.18 -8.02 -21.94
C VAL A 9 9.51 -6.96 -22.80
N ARG A 10 8.64 -7.39 -23.70
CA ARG A 10 7.61 -6.52 -24.28
C ARG A 10 6.62 -6.31 -23.14
N PHE A 11 6.92 -5.34 -22.28
CA PHE A 11 5.96 -4.78 -21.34
C PHE A 11 4.80 -4.24 -22.17
N SER A 12 3.84 -5.13 -22.44
CA SER A 12 2.55 -4.75 -22.97
C SER A 12 1.99 -3.75 -21.97
N ALA A 13 1.64 -2.54 -22.42
CA ALA A 13 1.06 -1.51 -21.56
C ALA A 13 -0.16 -2.05 -20.78
N LEU A 14 -0.80 -3.12 -21.28
CA LEU A 14 -1.85 -3.88 -20.59
C LEU A 14 -1.41 -4.56 -19.28
N ALA A 15 -0.14 -4.94 -19.11
CA ALA A 15 0.34 -5.54 -17.87
C ALA A 15 0.48 -4.49 -16.73
N LEU A 16 0.61 -3.21 -17.10
CA LEU A 16 0.61 -2.08 -16.17
C LEU A 16 -0.81 -1.59 -15.81
N LEU A 17 -1.82 -1.94 -16.61
CA LEU A 17 -3.21 -1.58 -16.34
C LEU A 17 -3.72 -2.01 -14.96
N PRO A 18 -3.53 -3.25 -14.48
CA PRO A 18 -4.04 -3.64 -13.16
C PRO A 18 -3.35 -2.88 -12.02
N LEU A 19 -2.05 -2.60 -12.13
CA LEU A 19 -1.32 -1.78 -11.17
C LEU A 19 -1.83 -0.33 -11.19
N LEU A 20 -2.10 0.22 -12.38
CA LEU A 20 -2.64 1.56 -12.56
C LEU A 20 -4.10 1.67 -12.08
N SER A 21 -4.92 0.63 -12.26
CA SER A 21 -6.29 0.54 -11.74
C SER A 21 -6.30 0.45 -10.21
N LEU A 22 -5.35 -0.27 -9.62
CA LEU A 22 -5.15 -0.34 -8.16
C LEU A 22 -4.69 1.02 -7.60
N LEU A 23 -3.81 1.74 -8.31
CA LEU A 23 -3.45 3.11 -7.94
C LEU A 23 -4.63 4.07 -8.12
N ALA A 24 -5.43 3.94 -9.18
CA ALA A 24 -6.58 4.81 -9.46
C ALA A 24 -7.74 4.60 -8.48
N THR A 25 -7.97 3.36 -8.02
CA THR A 25 -8.98 3.05 -6.99
C THR A 25 -8.57 3.47 -5.57
N SER A 26 -7.36 3.97 -5.38
CA SER A 26 -6.98 4.66 -4.13
C SER A 26 -7.67 6.02 -3.96
N CYS A 27 -8.26 6.59 -5.01
CA CYS A 27 -9.31 7.60 -4.88
C CYS A 27 -10.58 6.90 -4.36
N ALA A 28 -10.68 6.85 -3.03
CA ALA A 28 -11.60 6.05 -2.22
C ALA A 28 -13.01 5.80 -2.82
N PRO A 29 -13.53 4.56 -2.77
CA PRO A 29 -14.97 4.36 -2.76
C PRO A 29 -15.50 5.07 -1.52
N SER A 30 -16.42 6.03 -1.71
CA SER A 30 -16.88 7.04 -0.75
C SER A 30 -16.60 6.69 0.71
N ALA A 31 -15.43 7.09 1.22
CA ALA A 31 -15.07 6.94 2.63
C ALA A 31 -16.05 7.68 3.55
N TYR A 32 -16.84 8.58 2.97
CA TYR A 32 -17.88 9.35 3.60
C TYR A 32 -19.25 8.90 3.09
N ASN A 33 -20.21 8.78 3.99
CA ASN A 33 -21.60 8.59 3.64
C ASN A 33 -22.21 9.91 3.10
N SER A 34 -23.43 9.85 2.59
CA SER A 34 -24.16 11.01 2.04
C SER A 34 -24.44 12.14 3.05
N ARG A 35 -24.18 11.90 4.35
CA ARG A 35 -24.30 12.87 5.45
C ARG A 35 -22.93 13.40 5.91
N GLY A 36 -21.85 13.07 5.21
CA GLY A 36 -20.48 13.52 5.52
C GLY A 36 -19.77 12.76 6.64
N GLY A 37 -20.41 11.77 7.26
CA GLY A 37 -19.78 10.92 8.28
C GLY A 37 -18.95 9.80 7.66
N LEU A 38 -18.01 9.21 8.40
CA LEU A 38 -17.26 8.04 7.91
C LEU A 38 -18.24 6.89 7.58
N GLY A 39 -18.21 6.43 6.34
CA GLY A 39 -18.90 5.23 5.90
C GLY A 39 -18.17 3.97 6.38
N PHE A 40 -18.82 2.81 6.23
CA PHE A 40 -18.27 1.52 6.64
C PHE A 40 -16.84 1.28 6.11
N PHE A 41 -16.62 1.50 4.81
CA PHE A 41 -15.29 1.37 4.21
C PHE A 41 -14.29 2.38 4.77
N GLY A 42 -14.71 3.61 5.07
CA GLY A 42 -13.87 4.61 5.73
C GLY A 42 -13.41 4.17 7.11
N VAL A 43 -14.29 3.55 7.91
CA VAL A 43 -13.94 2.99 9.23
C VAL A 43 -12.94 1.84 9.08
N LEU A 44 -13.18 0.94 8.13
CA LEU A 44 -12.26 -0.18 7.86
C LEU A 44 -10.86 0.33 7.45
N TYR A 45 -10.80 1.38 6.62
CA TYR A 45 -9.55 2.02 6.22
C TYR A 45 -8.81 2.63 7.41
N LEU A 46 -9.54 3.32 8.29
CA LEU A 46 -8.96 3.92 9.48
C LEU A 46 -8.35 2.87 10.40
N ILE A 47 -9.06 1.77 10.65
CA ILE A 47 -8.56 0.68 11.50
C ILE A 47 -7.28 0.06 10.90
N MET A 48 -7.27 -0.21 9.59
CA MET A 48 -6.12 -0.80 8.92
C MET A 48 -4.89 0.12 8.94
N ALA A 49 -5.08 1.42 8.70
CA ALA A 49 -4.01 2.40 8.77
C ALA A 49 -3.44 2.52 10.19
N ILE A 50 -4.29 2.62 11.21
CA ILE A 50 -3.85 2.66 12.61
C ILE A 50 -3.07 1.39 12.97
N TYR A 51 -3.58 0.22 12.60
CA TYR A 51 -2.89 -1.04 12.85
C TYR A 51 -1.51 -1.09 12.20
N ALA A 52 -1.38 -0.66 10.94
CA ALA A 52 -0.11 -0.60 10.24
C ALA A 52 0.88 0.37 10.89
N VAL A 53 0.42 1.55 11.32
CA VAL A 53 1.26 2.52 12.04
C VAL A 53 1.73 1.96 13.38
N ILE A 54 0.85 1.35 14.18
CA ILE A 54 1.24 0.71 15.44
C ILE A 54 2.28 -0.39 15.16
N SER A 55 2.04 -1.22 14.14
CA SER A 55 3.01 -2.25 13.76
C SER A 55 4.35 -1.67 13.32
N LEU A 56 4.36 -0.52 12.65
CA LEU A 56 5.56 0.16 12.19
C LEU A 56 6.39 0.69 13.35
N LEU A 57 5.73 1.28 14.35
CA LEU A 57 6.40 1.80 15.53
C LEU A 57 7.10 0.69 16.32
N LYS A 58 6.51 -0.51 16.35
CA LYS A 58 7.06 -1.71 17.00
C LYS A 58 8.28 -2.32 16.31
N GLN A 59 8.59 -1.96 15.07
CA GLN A 59 9.78 -2.46 14.39
C GLN A 59 11.06 -1.91 15.04
N ASP A 60 12.15 -2.67 15.01
CA ASP A 60 13.49 -2.32 15.48
C ASP A 60 14.32 -1.57 14.41
N TRP A 61 13.66 -1.02 13.40
CA TRP A 61 14.30 -0.31 12.30
C TRP A 61 14.86 1.06 12.70
N SER A 62 15.84 1.53 11.92
CA SER A 62 16.31 2.92 12.00
C SER A 62 15.18 3.92 11.76
N LEU A 63 15.32 5.10 12.38
CA LEU A 63 14.29 6.14 12.37
C LEU A 63 13.92 6.56 10.94
N GLY A 64 14.89 6.69 10.04
CA GLY A 64 14.64 7.05 8.64
C GLY A 64 13.77 6.02 7.89
N LYS A 65 13.99 4.73 8.11
CA LYS A 65 13.18 3.66 7.50
C LYS A 65 11.76 3.67 8.05
N LYS A 66 11.59 3.94 9.35
CA LYS A 66 10.26 4.14 9.95
C LYS A 66 9.54 5.34 9.36
N LEU A 67 10.23 6.47 9.23
CA LEU A 67 9.63 7.70 8.70
C LEU A 67 9.17 7.52 7.26
N LEU A 68 9.97 6.85 6.42
CA LEU A 68 9.64 6.59 5.02
C LEU A 68 8.37 5.73 4.91
N TRP A 69 8.30 4.61 5.64
CA TRP A 69 7.11 3.76 5.66
C TRP A 69 5.90 4.46 6.28
N GLY A 70 6.11 5.27 7.31
CA GLY A 70 5.06 6.07 7.92
C GLY A 70 4.46 7.06 6.93
N ALA A 71 5.30 7.73 6.13
CA ALA A 71 4.83 8.61 5.07
C ALA A 71 4.04 7.86 3.99
N ILE A 72 4.52 6.69 3.57
CA ILE A 72 3.80 5.83 2.59
C ILE A 72 2.40 5.44 3.12
N ILE A 73 2.31 4.98 4.37
CA ILE A 73 1.03 4.62 5.00
C ILE A 73 0.13 5.85 5.15
N TRP A 74 0.70 7.02 5.47
CA TRP A 74 -0.08 8.25 5.66
C TRP A 74 -0.73 8.75 4.36
N PHE A 75 0.05 8.84 3.28
CA PHE A 75 -0.47 9.30 1.98
C PHE A 75 -1.33 8.24 1.27
N PHE A 76 -1.06 6.96 1.53
CA PHE A 76 -1.80 5.84 0.95
C PHE A 76 -2.28 4.91 2.07
N PRO A 77 -3.32 5.28 2.82
CA PRO A 77 -3.77 4.52 4.00
C PRO A 77 -4.19 3.09 3.69
N ILE A 78 -4.64 2.82 2.46
CA ILE A 78 -4.98 1.46 2.00
C ILE A 78 -3.77 0.81 1.34
N GLY A 79 -3.34 1.33 0.20
CA GLY A 79 -2.26 0.72 -0.59
C GLY A 79 -0.95 0.67 0.20
N GLY A 80 -0.59 1.76 0.86
CA GLY A 80 0.62 1.86 1.67
C GLY A 80 0.59 0.94 2.89
N SER A 81 -0.55 0.77 3.57
CA SER A 81 -0.64 -0.18 4.69
C SER A 81 -0.64 -1.64 4.23
N ILE A 82 -1.30 -1.98 3.12
CA ILE A 82 -1.24 -3.33 2.54
C ILE A 82 0.19 -3.67 2.11
N ILE A 83 0.83 -2.80 1.34
CA ILE A 83 2.21 -3.01 0.87
C ILE A 83 3.14 -3.09 2.09
N TYR A 84 2.97 -2.21 3.07
CA TYR A 84 3.75 -2.28 4.31
C TYR A 84 3.57 -3.66 4.98
N LEU A 85 2.34 -4.09 5.25
CA LEU A 85 2.08 -5.33 5.98
C LEU A 85 2.57 -6.59 5.26
N LEU A 86 2.58 -6.59 3.92
CA LEU A 86 3.09 -7.70 3.12
C LEU A 86 4.62 -7.70 3.02
N PHE A 87 5.24 -6.53 2.89
CA PHE A 87 6.67 -6.40 2.57
C PHE A 87 7.54 -5.90 3.74
N SER A 88 6.99 -5.71 4.95
CA SER A 88 7.79 -5.33 6.12
C SER A 88 8.75 -6.44 6.58
N GLY A 89 8.86 -7.57 5.88
CA GLY A 89 9.80 -8.65 6.26
C GLY A 89 9.49 -9.27 7.61
N ARG A 90 8.21 -9.27 7.98
CA ARG A 90 7.72 -9.79 9.26
C ARG A 90 7.72 -11.32 9.17
N ASN A 91 8.83 -11.93 9.55
CA ASN A 91 8.84 -13.35 9.88
C ASN A 91 7.96 -13.47 11.13
N GLY A 92 6.76 -14.01 10.98
CA GLY A 92 5.81 -14.20 12.09
C GLY A 92 6.41 -15.00 13.23
#